data_AF-A0A1F5K9G4-F1
#
_entry.id   AF-A0A1F5K9G4-F1
#
_cell.length_a   1.000
_cell.length_b   1.000
_cell.length_c   1.000
_cell.angle_alpha   90.00
_cell.angle_beta   90.00
_cell.angle_gamma   90.00
#
_symmetry.space_group_name_H-M   'P 1'
#
loop_
_entity.id
_entity.type
_entity.pdbx_description
1 polymer ?
#
loop_
_entity_poly.entity_id
_entity_poly.type
_entity_poly.pdbx_seq_one_letter_code
_entity_poly.pdbx_strand_id
1 'polypeptide(L)' 'MKKEKLLTNFAIVYFILGLFFATIFAIYYKWEALSFLSPGFYAVVLTWPFQFSGLLQDFLTYGLAGKPI' A
#
# COMPACT_ATOMS: atom_id res chain seq x y z
N MET A 1 -17.12 -15.68 -19.87
CA MET A 1 -15.99 -16.60 -19.57
C MET A 1 -14.59 -15.99 -19.71
N LYS A 2 -14.06 -15.62 -20.89
CA LYS A 2 -12.64 -15.17 -20.99
C LYS A 2 -12.35 -13.80 -20.33
N LYS A 3 -13.27 -12.83 -20.44
CA LYS A 3 -13.07 -11.45 -19.94
C LYS A 3 -13.24 -11.32 -18.42
N GLU A 4 -14.23 -12.00 -17.84
CA GLU A 4 -14.48 -11.98 -16.39
C GLU A 4 -13.27 -12.54 -15.63
N LYS A 5 -12.74 -13.69 -16.06
CA LYS A 5 -11.57 -14.31 -15.43
C LYS A 5 -10.31 -13.42 -15.53
N LEU A 6 -10.15 -12.69 -16.63
CA LEU A 6 -9.05 -11.72 -16.79
C LEU A 6 -9.19 -10.57 -15.80
N LEU A 7 -10.40 -9.99 -15.68
CA LEU A 7 -10.67 -8.89 -14.76
C LEU A 7 -10.48 -9.33 -13.30
N THR A 8 -10.96 -10.52 -12.94
CA THR A 8 -10.74 -11.12 -11.62
C THR A 8 -9.26 -11.30 -11.33
N ASN A 9 -8.49 -11.86 -12.28
CA ASN A 9 -7.05 -12.02 -12.10
C ASN A 9 -6.34 -10.68 -11.93
N PHE A 10 -6.72 -9.68 -12.72
CA PHE A 10 -6.16 -8.33 -12.59
C PHE A 10 -6.46 -7.72 -11.22
N ALA A 11 -7.70 -7.86 -10.72
CA ALA A 11 -8.08 -7.39 -9.40
C ALA A 11 -7.30 -8.09 -8.28
N ILE A 12 -7.10 -9.42 -8.40
CA ILE A 12 -6.30 -10.19 -7.44
C ILE A 12 -4.85 -9.70 -7.43
N VAL A 13 -4.23 -9.55 -8.59
CA VAL A 13 -2.85 -9.06 -8.71
C VAL A 13 -2.73 -7.65 -8.13
N TYR A 14 -3.66 -6.75 -8.49
CA TYR A 14 -3.71 -5.40 -7.97
C TYR A 14 -3.79 -5.37 -6.43
N PHE A 15 -4.66 -6.21 -5.85
CA PHE A 15 -4.83 -6.32 -4.42
C PHE A 15 -3.59 -6.87 -3.71
N ILE A 16 -2.93 -7.89 -4.27
CA ILE A 16 -1.69 -8.45 -3.71
C ILE A 16 -0.57 -7.40 -3.71
N LEU A 17 -0.41 -6.67 -4.82
CA LEU A 17 0.55 -5.55 -4.90
C LEU A 17 0.21 -4.46 -3.88
N GLY A 18 -1.07 -4.15 -3.72
CA GLY A 18 -1.57 -3.21 -2.72
C GLY A 18 -1.25 -3.65 -1.28
N LEU A 19 -1.41 -4.94 -0.95
CA LEU A 19 -1.04 -5.48 0.37
C LEU A 19 0.46 -5.33 0.66
N PHE A 20 1.29 -5.65 -0.32
CA PHE A 20 2.73 -5.49 -0.20
C PHE A 20 3.11 -4.02 0.01
N PHE A 21 2.54 -3.12 -0.80
CA PHE A 21 2.77 -1.69 -0.68
C PHE A 21 2.29 -1.14 0.67
N ALA A 22 1.08 -1.49 1.10
CA ALA A 22 0.53 -1.04 2.37
C ALA A 22 1.36 -1.52 3.56
N THR A 23 1.95 -2.72 3.47
CA THR A 23 2.88 -3.22 4.50
C THR A 23 4.15 -2.37 4.56
N ILE A 24 4.77 -2.08 3.40
CA ILE A 24 5.93 -1.17 3.34
C ILE A 24 5.57 0.21 3.87
N PHE A 25 4.42 0.74 3.46
CA PHE A 25 3.89 2.03 3.88
C PHE A 25 3.73 2.07 5.41
N ALA A 26 3.04 1.09 5.99
CA ALA A 26 2.84 1.00 7.44
C ALA A 26 4.16 0.92 8.21
N ILE A 27 5.15 0.16 7.71
CA ILE A 27 6.48 0.09 8.31
C ILE A 27 7.20 1.45 8.21
N TYR A 28 7.20 2.05 7.01
CA TYR A 28 7.88 3.32 6.74
C TYR A 28 7.34 4.46 7.61
N TYR A 29 6.01 4.49 7.78
CA TYR A 29 5.31 5.49 8.57
C TYR A 29 5.12 5.11 10.04
N LYS A 30 5.74 4.01 10.49
CA LYS A 30 5.76 3.56 11.88
C LYS A 30 4.37 3.36 12.50
N TRP A 31 3.45 2.84 11.70
CA TRP A 31 2.11 2.49 12.17
C TRP A 31 2.17 1.39 13.25
N GLU A 32 1.16 1.35 14.11
CA GLU A 32 1.04 0.31 15.14
C GLU A 32 0.96 -1.09 14.49
N ALA A 33 1.49 -2.11 15.16
CA ALA A 33 1.54 -3.48 14.61
C ALA A 33 0.16 -4.06 14.24
N LEU A 34 -0.91 -3.59 14.87
CA LEU A 34 -2.30 -4.01 14.60
C LEU A 34 -3.02 -3.11 13.59
N SER A 35 -2.33 -2.15 12.98
CA SER A 35 -2.93 -1.21 12.03
C SER A 35 -3.53 -1.89 10.81
N PHE A 36 -3.12 -3.12 10.47
CA PHE A 36 -3.71 -3.90 9.38
C PHE A 36 -5.20 -4.22 9.60
N LEU A 37 -5.70 -4.10 10.83
CA LEU A 37 -7.12 -4.22 11.17
C LEU A 37 -7.90 -2.91 10.96
N SER A 38 -7.20 -1.82 10.65
CA SER A 38 -7.82 -0.50 10.49
C SER A 38 -8.31 -0.25 9.06
N PRO A 39 -9.36 0.58 8.89
CA PRO A 39 -9.79 1.03 7.56
C PRO A 39 -8.69 1.78 6.80
N GLY A 40 -7.79 2.47 7.50
CA GLY A 40 -6.69 3.22 6.90
C GLY A 40 -5.72 2.32 6.13
N PHE A 41 -5.43 1.12 6.65
CA PHE A 41 -4.55 0.17 5.97
C PHE A 41 -5.16 -0.28 4.62
N TYR A 42 -6.44 -0.66 4.63
CA TYR A 42 -7.13 -1.08 3.40
C TYR A 42 -7.34 0.08 2.42
N ALA A 43 -7.45 1.32 2.90
CA ALA A 43 -7.44 2.49 2.02
C ALA A 43 -6.12 2.56 1.23
N VAL A 44 -4.97 2.34 1.88
CA VAL A 44 -3.67 2.27 1.19
C VAL A 44 -3.60 1.07 0.25
N VAL A 45 -4.08 -0.11 0.65
CA VAL A 45 -4.12 -1.31 -0.22
C VAL A 45 -4.86 -1.02 -1.53
N LEU A 46 -5.98 -0.30 -1.48
CA LEU A 46 -6.81 -0.04 -2.65
C LEU A 46 -6.34 1.17 -3.47
N THR A 47 -5.58 2.10 -2.87
CA THR A 47 -5.18 3.37 -3.50
C THR A 47 -3.66 3.52 -3.65
N TRP A 48 -2.90 2.43 -3.48
CA TRP A 48 -1.44 2.43 -3.50
C TRP A 48 -0.79 3.17 -4.69
N PRO A 49 -1.32 3.15 -5.93
CA PRO A 49 -0.67 3.85 -7.04
C PRO A 49 -0.64 5.37 -6.84
N PHE A 50 -1.65 5.92 -6.16
CA PHE A 50 -1.74 7.35 -5.85
C PHE A 50 -0.87 7.72 -4.64
N GLN A 51 -0.67 6.80 -3.71
CA GLN A 51 0.17 6.99 -2.52
C GLN A 51 1.67 6.81 -2.84
N PHE A 52 2.02 6.13 -3.94
CA PHE A 52 3.41 5.82 -4.30
C PHE A 52 4.29 7.07 -4.45
N SER A 53 3.80 8.12 -5.10
CA SER A 53 4.56 9.37 -5.29
C SER A 53 4.86 10.06 -3.96
N GLY A 54 3.89 10.09 -3.04
CA GLY A 54 4.07 10.62 -1.69
C GLY A 54 5.09 9.82 -0.88
N LEU A 55 4.97 8.48 -0.90
CA LEU A 55 5.93 7.60 -0.24
C LEU A 55 7.35 7.80 -0.80
N LEU A 56 7.49 7.90 -2.12
CA LEU A 56 8.79 8.13 -2.76
C LEU A 56 9.39 9.48 -2.36
N GLN A 57 8.58 10.54 -2.36
CA GLN A 57 9.04 11.87 -1.95
C GLN A 57 9.47 11.89 -0.47
N ASP A 58 8.68 11.27 0.41
CA ASP A 58 9.04 11.13 1.82
C ASP A 58 10.32 10.29 1.95
N PHE A 59 10.46 9.19 1.20
CA PHE A 59 11.69 8.39 1.18
C PHE A 59 12.92 9.19 0.77
N LEU A 60 12.80 10.03 -0.27
CA LEU A 60 13.90 10.91 -0.71
C LEU A 60 14.23 12.00 0.33
N THR A 61 13.25 12.41 1.14
CA THR A 61 13.40 13.50 2.12
C THR A 61 13.94 12.99 3.46
N TYR A 62 13.38 11.89 3.97
CA TYR A 62 13.66 11.35 5.31
C TYR A 62 14.52 10.08 5.27
N GLY A 63 14.83 9.55 4.07
CA GLY A 63 15.64 8.35 3.89
C GLY A 63 15.01 7.10 4.50
N LEU A 64 15.85 6.13 4.82
CA LEU A 64 15.47 4.85 5.43
C LEU A 64 15.01 4.96 6.89
N ALA A 65 15.21 6.12 7.54
CA ALA A 65 14.80 6.34 8.93
C ALA A 65 13.25 6.37 9.10
N GLY A 66 12.53 6.54 7.98
CA GLY A 66 11.09 6.66 7.96
C GLY A 66 10.60 8.00 8.51
N LYS A 67 9.29 8.21 8.40
CA LYS A 67 8.62 9.43 8.87
C LYS A 67 7.48 9.02 9.80
N PRO A 68 7.50 9.31 11.10
CA PRO A 68 6.32 9.08 11.93
C PRO A 68 5.18 9.99 11.45
N ILE A 69 3.99 9.41 11.25
CA ILE A 69 2.73 10.14 11.02
C ILE A 69 1.93 10.12 12.32
#